data_AF-A0A5R2NBE5-F1
#
_entry.id   AF-A0A5R2NBE5-F1
#
_cell.length_a   1.000
_cell.length_b   1.000
_cell.length_c   1.000
_cell.angle_alpha   90.00
_cell.angle_beta   90.00
_cell.angle_gamma   90.00
#
_symmetry.space_group_name_H-M   'P 1'
#
loop_
_entity.id
_entity.type
_entity.pdbx_description
1 polymer ?
#
loop_
_entity_poly.entity_id
_entity_poly.type
_entity_poly.pdbx_seq_one_letter_code
_entity_poly.pdbx_strand_id
1 'polypeptide(L)'
;MATTTQYDPRPNLDLRLRQAGASKTVYALVTPEIEAVKAELLGNNTGNGPDPVRAAYLDQFRHAWTGKQNALHKRFFDTWLGWAKPMAPLNTADFPFSYPTAGASEPLFHLIADYGNRARLDGFSPRLAIFRGEYEGYRAYAEACGIPVTEYDRHDWRDMADTIDPQHLLCLSQPSAIDGMVWPEANAFLRRLSGRANPAQVVLDLT
;
A
#
# COMPACT_ATOMS: atom_id res chain seq x y z
N MET A 1 -18.25 -10.69 -4.36
CA MET A 1 -17.27 -10.65 -5.46
C MET A 1 -17.85 -9.84 -6.60
N ALA A 2 -17.40 -8.59 -6.78
CA ALA A 2 -17.81 -7.81 -7.94
C ALA A 2 -17.04 -8.35 -9.17
N THR A 3 -17.70 -9.18 -9.96
CA THR A 3 -17.25 -9.48 -11.32
C THR A 3 -17.44 -8.21 -12.14
N THR A 4 -16.39 -7.41 -12.29
CA THR A 4 -16.30 -6.44 -13.37
C THR A 4 -16.27 -7.21 -14.69
N THR A 5 -17.46 -7.53 -15.23
CA THR A 5 -17.59 -7.94 -16.63
C THR A 5 -17.35 -6.70 -17.47
N GLN A 6 -16.07 -6.42 -17.71
CA GLN A 6 -15.64 -5.54 -18.77
C GLN A 6 -16.20 -6.13 -20.08
N TYR A 7 -17.01 -5.37 -20.79
CA TYR A 7 -17.58 -5.76 -22.08
C TYR A 7 -16.45 -6.13 -23.04
N ASP A 8 -16.41 -7.40 -23.46
CA ASP A 8 -15.48 -7.88 -24.50
C ASP A 8 -16.27 -8.32 -25.72
N PRO A 9 -16.17 -7.60 -26.86
CA PRO A 9 -16.90 -7.96 -28.08
C PRO A 9 -16.38 -9.25 -28.74
N ARG A 10 -15.34 -9.90 -28.21
CA ARG A 10 -14.70 -11.11 -28.79
C ARG A 10 -14.43 -12.19 -27.74
N PRO A 11 -15.48 -12.81 -27.16
CA PRO A 11 -15.35 -13.77 -26.06
C PRO A 11 -14.49 -14.99 -26.39
N ASN A 12 -14.49 -15.44 -27.65
CA ASN A 12 -13.68 -16.58 -28.11
C ASN A 12 -12.17 -16.28 -28.15
N LEU A 13 -11.80 -15.01 -28.38
CA LEU A 13 -10.39 -14.59 -28.36
C LEU A 13 -9.87 -14.50 -26.93
N ASP A 14 -10.67 -13.94 -26.01
CA ASP A 14 -10.33 -13.87 -24.58
C ASP A 14 -10.08 -15.26 -23.99
N LEU A 15 -10.97 -16.22 -24.26
CA LEU A 15 -10.80 -17.60 -23.78
C LEU A 15 -9.49 -18.22 -24.25
N ARG A 16 -9.15 -18.06 -25.54
CA ARG A 16 -7.91 -18.57 -26.12
C ARG A 16 -6.67 -17.89 -25.53
N LEU A 17 -6.73 -16.57 -25.31
CA LEU A 17 -5.66 -15.81 -24.67
C LEU A 17 -5.43 -16.28 -23.23
N ARG A 18 -6.50 -16.44 -22.43
CA ARG A 18 -6.39 -16.97 -21.06
C ARG A 18 -5.84 -18.39 -21.01
N GLN A 19 -6.30 -19.27 -21.90
CA GLN A 19 -5.79 -20.64 -22.01
C GLN A 19 -4.30 -20.68 -22.41
N ALA A 20 -3.85 -19.71 -23.18
CA ALA A 20 -2.44 -19.52 -23.53
C ALA A 20 -1.63 -18.79 -22.42
N GLY A 21 -2.25 -18.48 -21.27
CA GLY A 21 -1.61 -17.77 -20.17
C GLY A 21 -1.42 -16.26 -20.40
N ALA A 22 -2.01 -15.70 -21.46
CA ALA A 22 -1.98 -14.26 -21.70
C ALA A 22 -2.94 -13.56 -20.74
N SER A 23 -2.40 -12.67 -19.91
CA SER A 23 -3.19 -11.82 -19.02
C SER A 23 -3.65 -10.56 -19.76
N LYS A 24 -4.87 -10.08 -19.44
CA LYS A 24 -5.40 -8.77 -19.84
C LYS A 24 -4.84 -7.63 -18.98
N THR A 25 -3.67 -7.79 -18.39
CA THR A 25 -3.06 -6.75 -17.56
C THR A 25 -2.84 -5.51 -18.43
N VAL A 26 -3.13 -4.33 -17.90
CA VAL A 26 -2.70 -3.07 -18.51
C VAL A 26 -1.18 -3.08 -18.51
N TYR A 27 -0.58 -3.32 -19.68
CA TYR A 27 0.86 -3.33 -19.82
C TYR A 27 1.37 -1.92 -20.11
N ALA A 28 2.52 -1.58 -19.52
CA ALA A 28 3.23 -0.39 -19.95
C ALA A 28 3.60 -0.54 -21.44
N LEU A 29 3.08 0.33 -22.31
CA LEU A 29 3.59 0.46 -23.66
C LEU A 29 4.99 1.08 -23.55
N VAL A 30 6.01 0.31 -23.89
CA VAL A 30 7.39 0.81 -23.94
C VAL A 30 7.79 0.98 -25.39
N THR A 31 7.91 2.24 -25.81
CA THR A 31 8.43 2.63 -27.12
C THR A 31 9.94 2.87 -27.04
N PRO A 32 10.68 2.87 -28.17
CA PRO A 32 12.10 3.21 -28.17
C PRO A 32 12.42 4.56 -27.51
N GLU A 33 11.55 5.56 -27.63
CA GLU A 33 11.70 6.87 -26.99
C GLU A 33 11.58 6.77 -25.47
N ILE A 34 10.64 5.97 -24.96
CA ILE A 34 10.52 5.70 -23.52
C ILE A 34 11.74 4.94 -23.00
N GLU A 35 12.29 4.00 -23.78
CA GLU A 35 13.52 3.30 -23.41
C GLU A 35 14.73 4.25 -23.36
N ALA A 36 14.86 5.16 -24.32
CA ALA A 36 15.92 6.16 -24.36
C ALA A 36 15.87 7.06 -23.10
N VAL A 37 14.69 7.58 -22.75
CA VAL A 37 14.50 8.40 -21.55
C VAL A 37 14.77 7.60 -20.26
N LYS A 38 14.33 6.33 -20.18
CA LYS A 38 14.63 5.47 -19.03
C LYS A 38 16.13 5.21 -18.88
N ALA A 39 16.84 5.00 -19.99
CA ALA A 39 18.28 4.80 -19.97
C ALA A 39 19.03 6.05 -19.48
N GLU A 40 18.56 7.24 -19.84
CA GLU A 40 19.08 8.51 -19.34
C GLU A 40 18.84 8.66 -17.82
N LEU A 41 17.58 8.50 -17.37
CA LEU A 41 17.19 8.69 -15.97
C LEU A 41 17.83 7.67 -15.01
N LEU A 42 17.98 6.42 -15.45
CA LEU A 42 18.62 5.38 -14.66
C LEU A 42 20.16 5.48 -14.71
N GLY A 43 20.71 6.42 -15.49
CA GLY A 43 22.13 6.67 -15.70
C GLY A 43 22.80 5.66 -16.64
N ASN A 44 23.65 6.17 -17.54
CA ASN A 44 24.65 5.37 -18.25
C ASN A 44 26.01 5.62 -17.58
N ASN A 45 26.51 4.66 -16.82
CA ASN A 45 27.94 4.70 -16.51
C ASN A 45 28.69 4.02 -17.67
N THR A 46 29.21 4.87 -18.57
CA THR A 46 30.11 4.57 -19.71
C THR A 46 29.45 4.02 -20.99
N GLY A 47 29.87 4.57 -22.15
CA GLY A 47 29.27 4.47 -23.49
C GLY A 47 29.07 3.10 -24.16
N ASN A 48 28.95 2.00 -23.41
CA ASN A 48 28.80 0.62 -23.93
C ASN A 48 27.40 0.02 -23.69
N GLY A 49 26.39 0.85 -23.43
CA GLY A 49 25.02 0.41 -23.16
C GLY A 49 24.74 0.13 -21.68
N PRO A 50 23.51 -0.28 -21.32
CA PRO A 50 23.14 -0.53 -19.93
C PRO A 50 23.93 -1.71 -19.36
N ASP A 51 24.39 -1.60 -18.11
CA ASP A 51 24.94 -2.74 -17.37
C ASP A 51 23.94 -3.93 -17.32
N PRO A 52 24.41 -5.16 -17.03
CA PRO A 52 23.55 -6.35 -17.06
C PRO A 52 22.30 -6.25 -16.17
N VAL A 53 22.35 -5.51 -15.05
CA VAL A 53 21.22 -5.33 -14.14
C VAL A 53 20.17 -4.42 -14.78
N ARG A 54 20.58 -3.32 -15.40
CA ARG A 54 19.69 -2.40 -16.10
C ARG A 54 19.11 -3.02 -17.38
N ALA A 55 19.90 -3.80 -18.12
CA ALA A 55 19.40 -4.56 -19.27
C ALA A 55 18.30 -5.56 -18.85
N ALA A 56 18.50 -6.27 -17.74
CA ALA A 56 17.51 -7.19 -17.18
C ALA A 56 16.24 -6.47 -16.69
N TYR A 57 16.37 -5.26 -16.13
CA TYR A 57 15.23 -4.42 -15.74
C TYR A 57 14.43 -3.95 -16.96
N LEU A 58 15.09 -3.42 -18.00
CA LEU A 58 14.41 -2.96 -19.21
C LEU A 58 13.71 -4.12 -19.96
N ASP A 59 14.32 -5.31 -20.00
CA ASP A 59 13.70 -6.51 -20.58
C ASP A 59 12.38 -6.89 -19.89
N GLN A 60 12.20 -6.55 -18.60
CA GLN A 60 10.92 -6.80 -17.93
C GLN A 60 9.75 -6.04 -18.57
N PHE A 61 10.01 -4.90 -19.21
CA PHE A 61 8.98 -4.09 -19.86
C PHE A 61 8.84 -4.38 -21.35
N ARG A 62 9.80 -5.12 -21.93
CA ARG A 62 9.67 -5.67 -23.28
C ARG A 62 8.80 -6.90 -23.25
N HIS A 63 8.03 -7.10 -24.31
CA HIS A 63 7.17 -8.27 -24.46
C HIS A 63 6.23 -8.47 -23.26
N ALA A 64 5.65 -7.38 -22.74
CA ALA A 64 4.90 -7.39 -21.49
C ALA A 64 3.75 -8.44 -21.48
N TRP A 65 3.19 -8.75 -22.65
CA TRP A 65 2.21 -9.83 -22.87
C TRP A 65 2.66 -11.23 -22.43
N THR A 66 3.95 -11.45 -22.23
CA THR A 66 4.52 -12.69 -21.69
C THR A 66 4.30 -12.84 -20.19
N GLY A 67 3.84 -11.80 -19.50
CA GLY A 67 3.61 -11.84 -18.06
C GLY A 67 4.88 -11.91 -17.21
N LYS A 68 6.08 -11.63 -17.78
CA LYS A 68 7.36 -11.58 -17.04
C LYS A 68 7.27 -10.69 -15.79
N GLN A 69 6.47 -9.62 -15.86
CA GLN A 69 6.24 -8.70 -14.75
C GLN A 69 5.40 -9.27 -13.60
N ASN A 70 4.64 -10.35 -13.84
CA ASN A 70 3.70 -10.89 -12.87
C ASN A 70 4.40 -11.35 -11.59
N ALA A 71 5.69 -11.69 -11.62
CA ALA A 71 6.45 -12.08 -10.44
C ALA A 71 7.28 -10.95 -9.81
N LEU A 72 7.36 -9.78 -10.44
CA LEU A 72 8.22 -8.68 -9.96
C LEU A 72 7.84 -8.20 -8.57
N HIS A 73 6.53 -8.16 -8.26
CA HIS A 73 6.05 -7.80 -6.93
C HIS A 73 6.65 -8.71 -5.85
N LYS A 74 6.80 -10.01 -6.11
CA LYS A 74 7.38 -10.97 -5.15
C LYS A 74 8.83 -10.64 -4.85
N ARG A 75 9.63 -10.41 -5.91
CA ARG A 75 11.04 -10.03 -5.75
C ARG A 75 11.20 -8.71 -4.99
N PHE A 76 10.33 -7.74 -5.27
CA PHE A 76 10.30 -6.48 -4.52
C PHE A 76 10.04 -6.74 -3.04
N PHE A 77 9.00 -7.51 -2.71
CA PHE A 77 8.66 -7.83 -1.32
C PHE A 77 9.74 -8.61 -0.60
N ASP A 78 10.30 -9.66 -1.22
CA ASP A 78 11.37 -10.44 -0.61
C ASP A 78 12.60 -9.56 -0.29
N THR A 79 12.94 -8.65 -1.20
CA THR A 79 14.06 -7.70 -1.03
C THR A 79 13.75 -6.70 0.09
N TRP A 80 12.57 -6.08 0.06
CA TRP A 80 12.17 -5.08 1.04
C TRP A 80 12.03 -5.69 2.44
N LEU A 81 11.38 -6.85 2.57
CA LEU A 81 11.24 -7.57 3.83
C LEU A 81 12.60 -8.00 4.39
N GLY A 82 13.52 -8.45 3.54
CA GLY A 82 14.88 -8.78 3.95
C GLY A 82 15.62 -7.58 4.54
N TRP A 83 15.49 -6.40 3.92
CA TRP A 83 16.05 -5.14 4.40
C TRP A 83 15.37 -4.63 5.67
N ALA A 84 14.03 -4.67 5.74
CA ALA A 84 13.23 -4.13 6.83
C ALA A 84 13.22 -5.02 8.08
N LYS A 85 13.54 -6.32 7.96
CA LYS A 85 13.48 -7.31 9.05
C LYS A 85 14.10 -6.87 10.39
N PRO A 86 15.27 -6.19 10.44
CA PRO A 86 15.84 -5.73 11.71
C PRO A 86 15.04 -4.61 12.38
N MET A 87 14.27 -3.83 11.60
CA MET A 87 13.48 -2.69 12.07
C MET A 87 12.02 -3.08 12.37
N ALA A 88 11.44 -3.91 11.50
CA ALA A 88 10.06 -4.38 11.57
C ALA A 88 10.03 -5.89 11.30
N PRO A 89 10.14 -6.74 12.34
CA PRO A 89 10.12 -8.19 12.19
C PRO A 89 8.68 -8.68 11.95
N LEU A 90 8.15 -8.40 10.76
CA LEU A 90 6.82 -8.81 10.33
C LEU A 90 6.78 -10.32 10.05
N ASN A 91 5.74 -10.97 10.54
CA ASN A 91 5.40 -12.32 10.12
C ASN A 91 4.49 -12.24 8.87
N THR A 92 5.04 -12.61 7.72
CA THR A 92 4.32 -12.51 6.43
C THR A 92 3.08 -13.40 6.36
N ALA A 93 2.99 -14.44 7.20
CA ALA A 93 1.78 -15.26 7.29
C ALA A 93 0.57 -14.47 7.80
N ASP A 94 0.79 -13.40 8.58
CA ASP A 94 -0.28 -12.53 9.09
C ASP A 94 -0.78 -11.56 8.00
N PHE A 95 -0.04 -11.43 6.88
CA PHE A 95 -0.34 -10.55 5.76
C PHE A 95 -0.35 -11.33 4.44
N PRO A 96 -1.34 -12.22 4.21
CA PRO A 96 -1.38 -13.10 3.04
C PRO A 96 -1.55 -12.37 1.71
N PHE A 97 -1.94 -11.09 1.75
CA PHE A 97 -2.07 -10.22 0.58
C PHE A 97 -1.14 -9.02 0.74
N SER A 98 -0.30 -8.78 -0.27
CA SER A 98 0.66 -7.66 -0.28
C SER A 98 0.83 -7.15 -1.71
N TYR A 99 0.80 -5.83 -1.88
CA TYR A 99 0.86 -5.19 -3.19
C TYR A 99 1.83 -4.00 -3.17
N PRO A 100 2.79 -3.91 -4.12
CA PRO A 100 3.59 -2.70 -4.26
C PRO A 100 2.71 -1.61 -4.88
N THR A 101 2.89 -0.38 -4.41
CA THR A 101 2.18 0.81 -4.88
C THR A 101 3.17 1.87 -5.34
N ALA A 102 2.70 2.93 -6.02
CA ALA A 102 3.55 4.00 -6.52
C ALA A 102 4.12 4.90 -5.40
N GLY A 103 3.58 4.79 -4.19
CA GLY A 103 4.00 5.46 -2.97
C GLY A 103 3.08 5.07 -1.80
N ALA A 104 3.39 5.52 -0.58
CA ALA A 104 2.60 5.20 0.62
C ALA A 104 1.20 5.87 0.61
N SER A 105 1.05 7.01 -0.05
CA SER A 105 -0.23 7.72 -0.17
C SER A 105 -1.33 6.91 -0.86
N GLU A 106 -0.98 6.13 -1.89
CA GLU A 106 -1.92 5.31 -2.65
C GLU A 106 -2.61 4.24 -1.78
N PRO A 107 -1.90 3.33 -1.08
CA PRO A 107 -2.54 2.32 -0.25
C PRO A 107 -3.27 2.93 0.95
N LEU A 108 -2.76 4.03 1.53
CA LEU A 108 -3.45 4.74 2.62
C LEU A 108 -4.82 5.26 2.18
N PHE A 109 -4.89 5.91 1.02
CA PHE A 109 -6.16 6.37 0.46
C PHE A 109 -7.11 5.19 0.21
N HIS A 110 -6.63 4.11 -0.40
CA HIS A 110 -7.45 2.93 -0.67
C HIS A 110 -7.98 2.27 0.61
N LEU A 111 -7.18 2.16 1.67
CA LEU A 111 -7.61 1.61 2.96
C LEU A 111 -8.70 2.47 3.62
N ILE A 112 -8.55 3.79 3.59
CA ILE A 112 -9.53 4.73 4.16
C ILE A 112 -10.84 4.69 3.35
N ALA A 113 -10.74 4.66 2.02
CA ALA A 113 -11.90 4.56 1.14
C ALA A 113 -12.65 3.23 1.31
N ASP A 114 -11.92 2.11 1.43
CA ASP A 114 -12.49 0.79 1.69
C ASP A 114 -13.21 0.75 3.05
N TYR A 115 -12.59 1.29 4.09
CA TYR A 115 -13.20 1.44 5.42
C TYR A 115 -14.53 2.22 5.36
N GLY A 116 -14.56 3.35 4.65
CA GLY A 116 -15.80 4.13 4.46
C GLY A 116 -16.87 3.38 3.67
N ASN A 117 -16.48 2.64 2.64
CA ASN A 117 -17.42 1.80 1.87
C ASN A 117 -17.98 0.66 2.72
N ARG A 118 -17.14 -0.01 3.50
CA ARG A 118 -17.56 -1.03 4.46
C ARG A 118 -18.56 -0.46 5.46
N ALA A 119 -18.30 0.73 6.00
CA ALA A 119 -19.22 1.40 6.92
C ALA A 119 -20.62 1.63 6.34
N ARG A 120 -20.69 2.03 5.06
CA ARG A 120 -21.97 2.19 4.34
C ARG A 120 -22.70 0.86 4.15
N LEU A 121 -21.98 -0.20 3.77
CA LEU A 121 -22.55 -1.52 3.54
C LEU A 121 -23.04 -2.17 4.84
N ASP A 122 -22.27 -2.02 5.91
CA ASP A 122 -22.52 -2.67 7.20
C ASP A 122 -23.37 -1.79 8.14
N GLY A 123 -23.66 -0.54 7.76
CA GLY A 123 -24.58 0.35 8.47
C GLY A 123 -24.02 0.98 9.75
N PHE A 124 -22.69 1.12 9.89
CA PHE A 124 -22.09 1.82 11.02
C PHE A 124 -21.59 3.23 10.62
N SER A 125 -21.41 4.11 11.60
CA SER A 125 -20.90 5.46 11.37
C SER A 125 -19.36 5.43 11.36
N PRO A 126 -18.70 5.65 10.20
CA PRO A 126 -17.25 5.60 10.15
C PRO A 126 -16.64 6.81 10.86
N ARG A 127 -15.45 6.62 11.43
CA ARG A 127 -14.63 7.71 11.97
C ARG A 127 -13.17 7.33 11.94
N LEU A 128 -12.34 8.27 11.51
CA LEU A 128 -10.89 8.15 11.57
C LEU A 128 -10.38 8.71 12.90
N ALA A 129 -9.52 7.99 13.59
CA ALA A 129 -8.82 8.45 14.78
C ALA A 129 -7.34 8.66 14.46
N ILE A 130 -6.78 9.81 14.87
CA ILE A 130 -5.37 10.14 14.71
C ILE A 130 -4.87 10.88 15.95
N PHE A 131 -3.55 10.91 16.16
CA PHE A 131 -2.96 11.90 17.05
C PHE A 131 -2.87 13.26 16.33
N ARG A 132 -3.00 14.35 17.08
CA ARG A 132 -2.84 15.70 16.54
C ARG A 132 -1.42 15.86 15.97
N GLY A 133 -1.33 16.30 14.72
CA GLY A 133 -0.07 16.49 13.99
C GLY A 133 0.42 15.25 13.23
N GLU A 134 -0.36 14.17 13.20
CA GLU A 134 -0.10 13.04 12.30
C GLU A 134 -0.11 13.46 10.82
N TYR A 135 0.36 12.55 9.96
CA TYR A 135 0.48 12.77 8.51
C TYR A 135 -0.80 13.37 7.92
N GLU A 136 -0.66 14.48 7.19
CA GLU A 136 -1.77 15.28 6.68
C GLU A 136 -2.66 14.51 5.72
N GLY A 137 -2.09 13.51 5.03
CA GLY A 137 -2.81 12.64 4.11
C GLY A 137 -3.97 11.90 4.79
N TYR A 138 -3.83 11.46 6.04
CA TYR A 138 -4.90 10.74 6.75
C TYR A 138 -6.20 11.55 6.82
N ARG A 139 -6.07 12.82 7.22
CA ARG A 139 -7.19 13.75 7.28
C ARG A 139 -7.75 14.03 5.89
N ALA A 140 -6.88 14.39 4.94
CA ALA A 140 -7.30 14.75 3.59
C ALA A 140 -8.07 13.60 2.90
N TYR A 141 -7.60 12.36 3.05
CA TYR A 141 -8.25 11.18 2.48
C TYR A 141 -9.57 10.85 3.18
N ALA A 142 -9.64 10.96 4.51
CA ALA A 142 -10.88 10.74 5.25
C ALA A 142 -11.95 11.78 4.87
N GLU A 143 -11.59 13.06 4.79
CA GLU A 143 -12.48 14.14 4.37
C GLU A 143 -12.99 13.93 2.94
N ALA A 144 -12.11 13.53 2.01
CA ALA A 144 -12.50 13.17 0.64
C ALA A 144 -13.49 12.00 0.59
N CYS A 145 -13.44 11.09 1.57
CA CYS A 145 -14.36 9.97 1.70
C CYS A 145 -15.64 10.30 2.50
N GLY A 146 -15.79 11.53 3.03
CA GLY A 146 -16.89 11.92 3.90
C GLY A 146 -16.83 11.28 5.29
N ILE A 147 -15.64 10.92 5.76
CA ILE A 147 -15.40 10.27 7.06
C ILE A 147 -14.93 11.34 8.05
N PRO A 148 -15.63 11.54 9.19
CA PRO A 148 -15.19 12.47 10.21
C PRO A 148 -13.88 12.01 10.86
N VAL A 149 -13.02 12.97 11.21
CA VAL A 149 -11.75 12.73 11.89
C VAL A 149 -11.85 13.15 13.36
N THR A 150 -11.26 12.38 14.26
CA THR A 150 -11.08 12.72 15.67
C THR A 150 -9.61 12.73 16.00
N GLU A 151 -9.16 13.86 16.51
CA GLU A 151 -7.79 14.04 16.95
C GLU A 151 -7.68 13.84 18.45
N TYR A 152 -6.65 13.12 18.85
CA TYR A 152 -6.26 12.92 20.24
C TYR A 152 -4.93 13.61 20.52
N ASP A 153 -4.71 14.06 21.75
CA ASP A 153 -3.37 14.47 22.17
C ASP A 153 -2.50 13.21 22.36
N ARG A 154 -1.28 13.22 21.80
CA ARG A 154 -0.34 12.09 21.94
C ARG A 154 0.06 11.88 23.41
N HIS A 155 0.04 12.91 24.25
CA HIS A 155 0.33 12.78 25.68
C HIS A 155 -0.74 11.94 26.41
N ASP A 156 -1.97 11.94 25.90
CA ASP A 156 -3.12 11.23 26.47
C ASP A 156 -3.30 9.83 25.84
N TRP A 157 -2.25 9.26 25.23
CA TRP A 157 -2.35 7.99 24.51
C TRP A 157 -2.92 6.83 25.34
N ARG A 158 -2.72 6.85 26.66
CA ARG A 158 -3.23 5.80 27.57
C ARG A 158 -4.74 5.82 27.61
N ASP A 159 -5.32 7.00 27.83
CA ASP A 159 -6.75 7.20 27.89
C ASP A 159 -7.37 6.96 26.51
N MET A 160 -6.72 7.43 25.45
CA MET A 160 -7.12 7.11 24.08
C MET A 160 -7.15 5.59 23.84
N ALA A 161 -6.10 4.85 24.22
CA ALA A 161 -6.03 3.41 24.00
C ALA A 161 -7.20 2.68 24.67
N ASP A 162 -7.64 3.16 25.84
CA ASP A 162 -8.74 2.55 26.60
C ASP A 162 -10.12 2.94 26.08
N THR A 163 -10.26 4.15 25.54
CA THR A 163 -11.57 4.76 25.23
C THR A 163 -11.92 4.80 23.75
N ILE A 164 -10.95 4.65 22.83
CA ILE A 164 -11.23 4.67 21.39
C ILE A 164 -12.29 3.63 21.04
N ASP A 165 -13.30 4.03 20.25
CA ASP A 165 -14.33 3.11 19.79
C ASP A 165 -13.71 2.02 18.89
N PRO A 166 -13.97 0.73 19.13
CA PRO A 166 -13.45 -0.35 18.29
C PRO A 166 -13.83 -0.27 16.81
N GLN A 167 -14.91 0.45 16.47
CA GLN A 167 -15.34 0.67 15.08
C GLN A 167 -14.54 1.77 14.37
N HIS A 168 -13.81 2.61 15.11
CA HIS A 168 -12.97 3.64 14.51
C HIS A 168 -11.73 3.01 13.86
N LEU A 169 -11.29 3.61 12.76
CA LEU A 169 -10.01 3.28 12.13
C LEU A 169 -8.94 4.22 12.68
N LEU A 170 -7.95 3.66 13.36
CA LEU A 170 -6.80 4.39 13.88
C LEU A 170 -5.66 4.39 12.86
N CYS A 171 -5.25 5.57 12.40
CA CYS A 171 -4.04 5.72 11.58
C CYS A 171 -2.88 6.25 12.44
N LEU A 172 -1.73 5.59 12.33
CA LEU A 172 -0.52 5.91 13.09
C LEU A 172 0.72 5.76 12.20
N SER A 173 1.58 6.77 12.19
CA SER A 173 2.89 6.70 11.53
C SER A 173 4.01 6.30 12.49
N GLN A 174 4.96 5.51 12.00
CA GLN A 174 6.20 5.18 12.70
C GLN A 174 7.38 5.07 11.70
N PRO A 175 8.41 5.95 11.76
CA PRO A 175 8.58 7.09 12.65
C PRO A 175 7.39 8.07 12.63
N SER A 176 7.18 8.80 13.72
CA SER A 176 6.01 9.68 13.87
C SER A 176 6.12 10.87 12.93
N ALA A 177 5.08 11.11 12.12
CA ALA A 177 4.96 12.28 11.26
C ALA A 177 4.86 13.60 12.06
N ILE A 178 4.53 13.53 13.35
CA ILE A 178 4.41 14.69 14.24
C ILE A 178 5.77 15.41 14.42
N ASP A 179 6.84 14.64 14.58
CA ASP A 179 8.17 15.16 14.93
C ASP A 179 9.31 14.52 14.14
N GLY A 180 9.02 13.58 13.24
CA GLY A 180 9.99 12.82 12.45
C GLY A 180 10.78 11.80 13.26
N MET A 181 10.42 11.54 14.52
CA MET A 181 11.17 10.68 15.42
C MET A 181 10.44 9.36 15.68
N VAL A 182 11.20 8.32 16.03
CA VAL A 182 10.62 7.09 16.55
C VAL A 182 9.87 7.42 17.83
N TRP A 183 8.55 7.16 17.85
CA TRP A 183 7.74 7.38 19.04
C TRP A 183 8.03 6.30 20.09
N PRO A 184 8.64 6.64 21.25
CA PRO A 184 9.10 5.63 22.20
C PRO A 184 7.98 4.82 22.85
N GLU A 185 6.81 5.44 23.06
CA GLU A 185 5.66 4.80 23.69
C GLU A 185 4.82 3.97 22.71
N ALA A 186 5.09 3.99 21.40
CA ALA A 186 4.26 3.31 20.39
C ALA A 186 4.01 1.83 20.71
N ASN A 187 5.05 1.09 21.13
CA ASN A 187 4.91 -0.31 21.51
C ASN A 187 4.07 -0.51 22.79
N ALA A 188 4.14 0.43 23.74
CA ALA A 188 3.32 0.38 24.94
C ALA A 188 1.85 0.70 24.61
N PHE A 189 1.63 1.67 23.73
CA PHE A 189 0.32 2.03 23.20
C PHE A 189 -0.34 0.87 22.44
N LEU A 190 0.34 0.30 21.44
CA LEU A 190 -0.18 -0.82 20.65
C LEU A 190 -0.51 -2.04 21.50
N ARG A 191 0.34 -2.37 22.50
CA ARG A 191 0.07 -3.47 23.44
C ARG A 191 -1.15 -3.20 24.32
N ARG A 192 -1.32 -1.96 24.79
CA ARG A 192 -2.49 -1.58 25.60
C ARG A 192 -3.76 -1.67 24.77
N LEU A 193 -3.72 -1.15 23.54
CA LEU A 193 -4.84 -1.22 22.59
C LEU A 193 -5.22 -2.67 22.29
N SER A 194 -4.24 -3.52 21.93
CA SER A 194 -4.47 -4.93 21.59
C SER A 194 -4.94 -5.79 22.77
N GLY A 195 -4.69 -5.34 24.01
CA GLY A 195 -5.13 -6.03 25.23
C GLY A 195 -6.63 -5.92 25.50
N ARG A 196 -7.37 -5.11 24.72
CA ARG A 196 -8.82 -4.95 24.87
C ARG A 196 -9.56 -6.15 24.28
N ALA A 197 -10.73 -6.46 24.84
CA ALA A 197 -11.60 -7.51 24.33
C ALA A 197 -12.08 -7.25 22.88
N ASN A 198 -12.22 -5.97 22.50
CA ASN A 198 -12.50 -5.53 21.15
C ASN A 198 -11.60 -4.33 20.83
N PRO A 199 -10.40 -4.55 20.27
CA PRO A 199 -9.48 -3.47 19.93
C PRO A 199 -9.92 -2.74 18.65
N ALA A 200 -9.62 -1.45 18.54
CA ALA A 200 -9.80 -0.71 17.30
C ALA A 200 -8.86 -1.24 16.20
N GLN A 201 -9.29 -1.13 14.95
CA GLN A 201 -8.43 -1.46 13.80
C GLN A 201 -7.36 -0.39 13.64
N VAL A 202 -6.13 -0.82 13.36
CA VAL A 202 -4.98 0.07 13.19
C VAL A 202 -4.43 -0.06 11.77
N VAL A 203 -4.23 1.09 11.13
CA VAL A 203 -3.34 1.24 9.98
C VAL A 203 -2.02 1.79 10.50
N LEU A 204 -0.99 0.94 10.48
CA LEU A 204 0.37 1.32 10.87
C LEU A 204 1.17 1.63 9.61
N ASP A 205 1.55 2.90 9.47
CA ASP A 205 2.33 3.41 8.35
C ASP A 205 3.81 3.41 8.73
N LEU A 206 4.57 2.50 8.12
CA LEU A 206 6.00 2.31 8.37
C LEU A 206 6.79 3.01 7.26
N THR A 207 7.37 4.17 7.57
CA THR A 207 8.13 5.00 6.62
C THR A 207 9.63 4.93 6.82
#